data_AF-A0A3T0D313-F1
#
_entry.id   AF-A0A3T0D313-F1
#
_cell.length_a   1.000
_cell.length_b   1.000
_cell.length_c   1.000
_cell.angle_alpha   90.00
_cell.angle_beta   90.00
_cell.angle_gamma   90.00
#
_symmetry.space_group_name_H-M   'P 1'
#
loop_
_entity.id
_entity.type
_entity.pdbx_description
1 polymer ?
#
loop_
_entity_poly.entity_id
_entity_poly.type
_entity_poly.pdbx_seq_one_letter_code
_entity_poly.pdbx_strand_id
1 'polypeptide(L)' 'MLLCLLYMVISFIQQPQRYSVKEYWIVSPDEEKIIVFRKESEGKFGKAIIYEKGNIISTTLFEGLLIDVDEVFK' A
#
# COMPACT_ATOMS: atom_id res chain seq x y z
N MET A 1 -0.43 13.72 8.48
CA MET A 1 0.58 12.76 8.99
C MET A 1 0.50 11.40 8.28
N LEU A 2 -0.69 10.83 8.06
CA LEU A 2 -0.90 9.58 7.30
C LEU A 2 -0.42 9.63 5.84
N LEU A 3 -0.69 10.73 5.13
CA LEU A 3 -0.19 10.98 3.75
C LEU A 3 1.34 10.95 3.66
N CYS A 4 2.05 11.40 4.70
CA CYS A 4 3.51 11.44 4.72
C CYS A 4 4.10 10.03 4.88
N LEU A 5 3.47 9.19 5.71
CA LEU A 5 3.80 7.77 5.83
C LEU A 5 3.54 7.01 4.52
N LEU A 6 2.43 7.29 3.84
CA LEU A 6 2.10 6.68 2.54
C LEU A 6 3.14 7.06 1.46
N TYR A 7 3.51 8.34 1.36
CA TYR A 7 4.55 8.83 0.45
C TYR A 7 5.94 8.26 0.77
N MET A 8 6.25 8.07 2.04
CA MET A 8 7.53 7.51 2.49
C MET A 8 7.65 6.03 2.12
N VAL A 9 6.54 5.28 2.20
CA VAL A 9 6.49 3.88 1.72
C VAL A 9 6.66 3.82 0.20
N ILE A 10 5.95 4.68 -0.57
CA ILE A 10 6.04 4.75 -2.05
C ILE A 10 7.48 5.06 -2.51
N SER A 11 8.17 5.99 -1.84
CA SER A 11 9.52 6.43 -2.22
C SER A 11 10.61 5.39 -1.92
N PHE A 12 10.40 4.54 -0.92
CA PHE A 12 11.39 3.54 -0.53
C PHE A 12 11.58 2.43 -1.58
N ILE A 13 10.60 2.23 -2.46
CA ILE A 13 10.63 1.17 -3.49
C ILE A 13 11.54 1.53 -4.69
N GLN A 14 11.99 2.79 -4.80
CA GLN A 14 12.92 3.19 -5.87
C GLN A 14 14.36 2.66 -5.67
N GLN A 15 14.66 1.95 -4.58
CA GLN A 15 15.95 1.25 -4.37
C GLN A 15 15.76 -0.27 -4.23
N PRO A 16 15.57 -1.00 -5.36
CA PRO A 16 15.24 -2.42 -5.35
C PRO A 16 16.37 -3.36 -4.88
N GLN A 17 17.56 -2.85 -4.53
CA GLN A 17 18.76 -3.66 -4.34
C GLN A 17 19.08 -4.02 -2.87
N ARG A 18 18.41 -3.41 -1.87
CA ARG A 18 18.83 -3.56 -0.46
C ARG A 18 17.79 -3.98 0.55
N TYR A 19 16.49 -3.86 0.26
CA TYR A 19 15.45 -4.18 1.24
C TYR A 19 14.41 -5.13 0.67
N SER A 20 14.18 -6.25 1.36
CA SER A 20 13.12 -7.20 1.05
C SER A 20 11.79 -6.59 1.49
N VAL A 21 11.19 -5.76 0.63
CA VAL A 21 9.93 -5.08 0.92
C VAL A 21 8.80 -6.11 1.04
N LYS A 22 8.01 -6.04 2.11
CA LYS A 22 6.91 -6.99 2.39
C LYS A 22 5.60 -6.60 1.70
N GLU A 23 5.38 -5.31 1.47
CA GLU A 23 4.19 -4.78 0.78
C GLU A 23 4.57 -3.64 -0.17
N TYR A 24 3.89 -3.57 -1.32
CA TYR A 24 4.04 -2.54 -2.33
C TYR A 24 2.66 -1.95 -2.68
N TRP A 25 2.56 -0.63 -2.78
CA TRP A 25 1.29 0.09 -2.92
C TRP A 25 1.38 1.04 -4.11
N ILE A 26 0.41 0.95 -5.02
CA ILE A 26 0.20 1.90 -6.12
C ILE A 26 -1.03 2.72 -5.77
N VAL A 27 -0.91 4.04 -5.77
CA VAL A 27 -2.05 4.94 -5.61
C VAL A 27 -2.27 5.62 -6.96
N SER A 28 -3.49 5.51 -7.49
CA SER A 28 -3.95 6.18 -8.70
C SER A 28 -4.92 7.28 -8.28
N PRO A 29 -4.47 8.54 -8.14
CA PRO A 29 -5.34 9.64 -7.72
C PRO A 29 -6.47 9.92 -8.73
N ASP A 30 -6.18 9.82 -10.02
CA ASP A 30 -7.16 10.08 -11.09
C ASP A 30 -8.32 9.06 -11.08
N GLU A 31 -8.04 7.84 -10.66
CA GLU A 31 -9.04 6.76 -10.55
C GLU A 31 -9.58 6.60 -9.12
N GLU A 32 -9.03 7.32 -8.15
CA GLU A 32 -9.29 7.16 -6.71
C GLU A 32 -9.14 5.70 -6.23
N LYS A 33 -8.08 5.02 -6.69
CA LYS A 33 -7.80 3.60 -6.37
C LYS A 33 -6.45 3.39 -5.73
N ILE A 34 -6.38 2.38 -4.88
CA ILE A 34 -5.16 1.92 -4.24
C ILE A 34 -4.97 0.44 -4.53
N ILE A 35 -3.85 0.06 -5.14
CA ILE A 35 -3.50 -1.31 -5.49
C ILE A 35 -2.37 -1.76 -4.57
N VAL A 36 -2.61 -2.78 -3.76
CA VAL A 36 -1.65 -3.33 -2.81
C VAL A 36 -1.18 -4.70 -3.26
N PHE A 37 0.13 -4.87 -3.37
CA PHE A 37 0.80 -6.13 -3.63
C PHE A 37 1.51 -6.57 -2.36
N ARG A 38 1.15 -7.74 -1.84
CA ARG A 38 1.80 -8.33 -0.67
C ARG A 38 2.78 -9.40 -1.12
N LYS A 39 3.99 -9.38 -0.58
CA LYS A 39 4.99 -10.41 -0.84
C LYS A 39 4.61 -11.66 -0.07
N GLU A 40 4.39 -12.75 -0.79
CA GLU A 40 4.14 -14.06 -0.20
C GLU A 40 5.45 -14.73 0.24
N SER A 41 5.34 -15.75 1.08
CA SER A 41 6.46 -16.47 1.71
C SER A 41 7.47 -17.07 0.72
N GLU A 42 7.09 -17.30 -0.54
CA GLU A 42 7.99 -17.77 -1.61
C GLU A 42 8.81 -16.65 -2.28
N GLY A 43 8.72 -15.41 -1.78
CA GLY A 43 9.44 -14.28 -2.34
C GLY A 43 8.82 -13.67 -3.60
N LYS A 44 7.68 -14.20 -4.05
CA LYS A 44 6.86 -13.64 -5.13
C LYS A 44 5.81 -12.69 -4.55
N PHE A 45 5.44 -11.66 -5.30
CA PHE A 45 4.26 -10.87 -4.96
C PHE A 45 3.01 -11.69 -5.27
N GLY A 46 2.10 -11.75 -4.30
CA GLY A 46 0.77 -12.34 -4.46
C GLY A 46 -0.12 -11.48 -5.36
N LYS A 47 -1.41 -11.80 -5.36
CA LYS A 47 -2.40 -11.05 -6.15
C LYS A 47 -2.47 -9.58 -5.74
N ALA A 48 -2.67 -8.72 -6.73
CA ALA A 48 -3.03 -7.33 -6.52
C ALA A 48 -4.37 -7.25 -5.77
N ILE A 49 -4.39 -6.52 -4.67
CA ILE A 49 -5.59 -6.21 -3.91
C ILE A 49 -5.95 -4.76 -4.24
N ILE A 50 -7.10 -4.56 -4.88
CA ILE A 50 -7.56 -3.23 -5.28
C ILE A 50 -8.54 -2.74 -4.22
N TYR A 51 -8.33 -1.50 -3.81
CA TYR A 51 -9.15 -0.78 -2.86
C TYR A 51 -9.64 0.52 -3.50
N GLU A 52 -10.94 0.76 -3.39
CA GLU A 52 -11.64 1.93 -3.91
C GLU A 52 -12.38 2.62 -2.76
N LYS A 53 -13.05 3.75 -3.05
CA LYS A 53 -13.86 4.46 -2.06
C LYS A 53 -14.84 3.55 -1.31
N GLY A 54 -15.01 3.81 -0.02
CA GLY A 54 -15.77 2.97 0.91
C GLY A 54 -15.07 1.67 1.33
N ASN A 55 -13.83 1.42 0.91
CA ASN A 55 -13.05 0.29 1.41
C ASN A 55 -12.17 0.70 2.61
N ILE A 56 -11.88 -0.28 3.47
CA ILE A 56 -10.93 -0.15 4.56
C ILE A 56 -9.74 -1.05 4.27
N ILE A 57 -8.54 -0.46 4.19
CA ILE A 57 -7.30 -1.18 3.99
C ILE A 57 -6.71 -1.58 5.34
N SER A 58 -6.44 -2.86 5.51
CA SER A 58 -5.59 -3.38 6.59
C SER A 58 -4.18 -3.64 6.03
N THR A 59 -3.14 -3.14 6.70
CA THR A 59 -1.74 -3.40 6.32
C THR A 59 -1.14 -4.48 7.20
N THR A 60 -0.29 -5.33 6.64
CA THR A 60 0.49 -6.30 7.43
C THR A 60 1.78 -5.68 8.00
N LEU A 61 2.11 -4.43 7.62
CA LEU A 61 3.27 -3.71 8.15
C LEU A 61 3.01 -3.14 9.56
N PHE A 62 1.76 -2.80 9.84
CA PHE A 62 1.32 -2.22 11.12
C PHE A 62 0.06 -2.95 11.59
N GLU A 63 0.24 -3.90 12.53
CA GLU A 63 -0.89 -4.62 13.10
C GLU A 63 -1.89 -3.63 13.74
N GLY A 64 -3.16 -3.77 13.35
CA GLY A 64 -4.26 -2.92 13.84
C GLY A 64 -4.43 -1.58 13.12
N LEU A 65 -3.56 -1.22 12.17
CA LEU A 65 -3.78 -0.02 11.35
C LEU A 65 -4.85 -0.28 10.28
N LEU A 66 -5.94 0.47 10.39
CA LEU A 66 -7.02 0.51 9.42
C LEU A 66 -6.99 1.87 8.72
N ILE A 67 -6.93 1.85 7.38
CA ILE A 67 -6.91 3.04 6.54
C ILE A 67 -8.22 3.09 5.79
N ASP A 68 -9.04 4.11 6.05
CA ASP A 68 -10.24 4.38 5.26
C ASP A 68 -9.82 5.06 3.94
N VAL A 69 -10.19 4.45 2.82
CA VAL A 69 -9.87 4.98 1.48
C VAL A 69 -10.54 6.34 1.24
N ASP A 70 -11.71 6.59 1.85
CA ASP A 70 -12.41 7.87 1.72
C ASP A 70 -11.63 9.02 2.38
N GLU A 71 -10.85 8.73 3.43
CA GLU A 71 -9.96 9.69 4.07
C GLU A 71 -8.66 9.94 3.28
N VAL A 72 -8.29 9.03 2.37
CA VAL A 72 -7.08 9.17 1.54
C VAL A 72 -7.31 10.10 0.35
N PHE A 73 -8.52 10.09 -0.23
CA PHE A 73 -8.87 10.87 -1.43
C PHE A 73 -9.79 12.07 -1.15
N LYS A 74 -9.85 12.51 0.11
CA LYS A 74 -10.67 13.65 0.56
C LYS A 74 -10.06 15.01 0.23
#